data_AF-E6QE24-F1
#
_entry.id   AF-E6QE24-F1
#
_cell.length_a   1.000
_cell.length_b   1.000
_cell.length_c   1.000
_cell.angle_alpha   90.00
_cell.angle_beta   90.00
_cell.angle_gamma   90.00
#
_symmetry.space_group_name_H-M   'P 1'
#
loop_
_entity.id
_entity.type
_entity.pdbx_description
1 polymer ?
#
loop_
_entity_poly.entity_id
_entity_poly.type
_entity_poly.pdbx_seq_one_letter_code
_entity_poly.pdbx_strand_id
1 'polypeptide(L)'
;MISPSSVDVLSLYNCIFDKSRTGKTDISKNYIEFVEKINKEISTSNDKSSNPKVGSFRYTEHQRRIILILKDTGITMNYLPRNDFFEAEGQVFSLIERVNQSFCYTDSVPLLKKRHYI
;
A
#
# COMPACT_ATOMS: atom_id res chain seq x y z
N MET A 1 -13.51 -7.09 3.89
CA MET A 1 -12.95 -8.37 3.38
C MET A 1 -12.46 -8.18 1.95
N ILE A 2 -11.19 -8.49 1.69
CA ILE A 2 -10.63 -8.44 0.34
C ILE A 2 -10.85 -9.77 -0.37
N SER A 3 -11.41 -9.70 -1.57
CA SER A 3 -11.53 -10.89 -2.43
C SER A 3 -10.14 -11.25 -2.99
N PRO A 4 -9.78 -12.53 -3.09
CA PRO A 4 -8.59 -12.98 -3.82
C PRO A 4 -8.55 -12.47 -5.26
N SER A 5 -9.70 -12.21 -5.88
CA SER A 5 -9.83 -11.66 -7.23
C SER A 5 -9.47 -10.17 -7.33
N SER A 6 -9.29 -9.49 -6.21
CA SER A 6 -8.94 -8.06 -6.16
C SER A 6 -7.43 -7.82 -6.27
N VAL A 7 -6.62 -8.88 -6.22
CA VAL A 7 -5.16 -8.82 -6.34
C VAL A 7 -4.73 -9.54 -7.61
N ASP A 8 -4.24 -8.78 -8.58
CA ASP A 8 -3.54 -9.36 -9.72
C ASP A 8 -2.09 -9.66 -9.33
N VAL A 9 -1.86 -10.91 -8.95
CA VAL A 9 -0.55 -11.42 -8.52
C VAL A 9 0.52 -11.25 -9.60
N LEU A 10 0.15 -11.37 -10.88
CA LEU A 10 1.10 -11.22 -11.98
C LEU A 10 1.52 -9.75 -12.12
N SER A 11 0.56 -8.82 -12.04
CA SER A 11 0.84 -7.39 -12.03
C SER A 11 1.71 -6.99 -10.83
N LEU A 12 1.41 -7.51 -9.64
CA LEU A 12 2.21 -7.27 -8.44
C LEU A 12 3.64 -7.81 -8.60
N TYR A 13 3.79 -9.03 -9.12
CA TYR A 13 5.10 -9.64 -9.36
C TYR A 13 5.92 -8.85 -10.38
N ASN A 14 5.31 -8.42 -11.48
CA ASN A 14 5.96 -7.59 -12.49
C ASN A 14 6.32 -6.20 -11.95
N CYS A 15 5.55 -5.68 -11.00
CA CYS A 15 5.87 -4.44 -10.31
C CYS A 15 7.12 -4.62 -9.43
N ILE A 16 7.21 -5.71 -8.67
CA ILE A 16 8.36 -6.01 -7.81
C ILE A 16 9.61 -6.30 -8.64
N PHE A 17 9.51 -7.12 -9.68
CA PHE A 17 10.63 -7.57 -10.51
C PHE A 17 10.43 -7.16 -11.98
N ASP A 18 10.63 -5.88 -12.26
CA ASP A 18 10.50 -5.28 -13.60
C ASP A 18 11.42 -5.93 -14.65
N LYS A 19 12.53 -6.52 -14.19
CA LYS A 19 13.56 -7.17 -15.03
C LYS A 19 13.55 -8.69 -14.93
N SER A 20 12.53 -9.30 -14.32
CA SER A 20 12.41 -10.76 -14.16
C SER A 20 12.56 -11.53 -15.48
N ARG A 21 12.04 -11.01 -16.60
CA ARG A 21 12.18 -11.61 -17.94
C ARG A 21 13.63 -11.66 -18.46
N THR A 22 14.52 -10.87 -17.89
CA THR A 22 15.96 -10.86 -18.20
C THR A 22 16.79 -11.67 -17.20
N GLY A 23 16.15 -12.42 -16.31
CA GLY A 23 16.80 -13.25 -15.29
C GLY A 23 17.33 -12.49 -14.08
N LYS A 24 17.03 -11.19 -13.96
CA LYS A 24 17.38 -10.37 -12.81
C LYS A 24 16.21 -10.30 -11.84
N THR A 25 16.45 -10.72 -10.61
CA THR A 25 15.50 -10.63 -9.49
C THR A 25 15.81 -9.43 -8.59
N ASP A 26 16.36 -8.37 -9.18
CA ASP A 26 16.55 -7.11 -8.47
C ASP A 26 15.18 -6.47 -8.24
N ILE A 27 14.98 -5.91 -7.03
CA ILE A 27 13.75 -5.19 -6.70
C ILE A 27 13.70 -3.91 -7.53
N SER A 28 12.57 -3.68 -8.20
CA SER A 28 12.38 -2.50 -9.02
C SER A 28 12.34 -1.24 -8.15
N LYS A 29 12.91 -0.15 -8.66
CA LYS A 29 12.80 1.16 -8.01
C LYS A 29 11.36 1.62 -7.89
N ASN A 30 10.53 1.29 -8.87
CA ASN A 30 9.10 1.62 -8.88
C ASN A 30 8.38 1.00 -7.69
N TYR A 31 8.73 -0.24 -7.32
CA TYR A 31 8.14 -0.91 -6.17
C TYR A 31 8.58 -0.26 -4.85
N ILE A 32 9.85 0.13 -4.73
CA ILE A 32 10.35 0.87 -3.56
C ILE A 32 9.59 2.19 -3.40
N GLU A 33 9.48 2.98 -4.48
CA GLU A 33 8.73 4.24 -4.50
C GLU A 33 7.24 4.03 -4.18
N PHE A 34 6.65 2.91 -4.60
CA PHE A 34 5.27 2.56 -4.25
C PHE A 34 5.12 2.36 -2.73
N VAL A 35 6.00 1.61 -2.08
CA VAL A 35 5.96 1.40 -0.63
C VAL A 35 6.21 2.72 0.11
N GLU A 36 7.10 3.57 -0.40
CA GLU A 36 7.31 4.93 0.12
C GLU A 36 6.06 5.81 0.01
N LYS A 37 5.34 5.76 -1.12
CA LYS A 37 4.07 6.49 -1.30
C LYS A 37 3.02 6.03 -0.30
N ILE A 38 2.89 4.72 -0.07
CA ILE A 38 2.00 4.19 0.97
C ILE A 38 2.40 4.78 2.33
N ASN A 39 3.68 4.71 2.69
CA ASN A 39 4.16 5.24 3.97
C ASN A 39 3.94 6.75 4.13
N LYS A 40 4.07 7.51 3.04
CA LYS A 40 3.82 8.95 3.01
C LYS A 40 2.35 9.26 3.23
N GLU A 41 1.44 8.55 2.58
CA GLU A 41 0.00 8.68 2.86
C GLU A 41 -0.33 8.24 4.29
N ILE A 42 0.32 7.18 4.79
CA ILE A 42 0.14 6.74 6.17
C ILE A 42 0.45 7.85 7.15
N SER A 43 1.64 8.44 7.00
CA SER A 43 2.11 9.56 7.82
C SER A 43 1.19 10.77 7.70
N THR A 44 0.86 11.18 6.47
CA THR A 44 0.04 12.37 6.20
C THR A 44 -1.33 12.26 6.85
N SER A 45 -1.97 11.10 6.73
CA SER A 45 -3.28 10.87 7.31
C SER A 45 -3.20 10.72 8.84
N ASN A 46 -2.11 10.18 9.40
CA ASN A 46 -1.92 10.07 10.85
C ASN A 46 -1.81 11.48 11.44
N ASP A 47 -0.99 12.33 10.83
CA ASP A 47 -0.79 13.72 11.23
C ASP A 47 -2.10 14.52 11.16
N LYS A 48 -2.89 14.35 10.10
CA LYS A 48 -4.21 14.99 9.95
C LYS A 48 -5.25 14.48 10.94
N SER A 49 -5.19 13.21 11.32
CA SER A 49 -6.12 12.66 12.33
C SER A 49 -5.78 13.15 13.74
N SER A 50 -4.50 13.30 14.07
CA SER A 50 -4.03 13.64 15.42
C SER A 50 -4.01 15.16 15.67
N ASN A 51 -3.86 15.97 14.63
CA ASN A 51 -3.60 17.39 14.77
C ASN A 51 -4.73 18.26 14.16
N PRO A 52 -5.63 18.84 14.99
CA PRO A 52 -6.75 19.66 14.52
C PRO A 52 -6.34 20.87 13.67
N LYS A 53 -5.08 21.32 13.79
CA LYS A 53 -4.53 22.48 13.07
C LYS A 53 -4.15 22.20 11.61
N VAL A 54 -3.99 20.92 11.22
CA VAL A 54 -3.50 20.52 9.88
C VAL A 54 -4.67 20.33 8.88
N GLY A 55 -5.90 20.56 9.34
CA GLY A 55 -7.13 20.47 8.56
C GLY A 55 -7.97 19.24 8.92
N SER A 56 -9.25 19.26 8.54
CA SER A 56 -10.18 18.16 8.83
C SER A 56 -9.76 16.90 8.05
N PHE A 57 -9.45 15.83 8.79
CA PHE A 57 -9.20 14.51 8.20
C PHE A 57 -10.49 13.98 7.56
N ARG A 58 -10.52 13.95 6.22
CA ARG A 58 -11.62 13.36 5.45
C ARG A 58 -11.25 11.94 5.04
N TYR A 59 -11.99 10.97 5.60
CA TYR A 59 -11.75 9.56 5.34
C TYR A 59 -11.94 9.19 3.86
N THR A 60 -12.93 9.77 3.19
CA THR A 60 -13.18 9.55 1.75
C THR A 60 -12.01 9.97 0.87
N GLU A 61 -11.33 11.07 1.21
CA GLU A 61 -10.13 11.53 0.50
C GLU A 61 -8.94 10.61 0.74
N HIS A 62 -8.79 10.09 1.96
CA HIS A 62 -7.78 9.06 2.27
C HIS A 62 -8.03 7.79 1.46
N GLN A 63 -9.26 7.29 1.45
CA GLN A 63 -9.66 6.12 0.67
C GLN A 63 -9.30 6.29 -0.81
N ARG A 64 -9.65 7.44 -1.40
CA ARG A 64 -9.32 7.75 -2.79
C ARG A 64 -7.82 7.67 -3.06
N ARG A 65 -6.99 8.27 -2.18
CA ARG A 65 -5.53 8.29 -2.36
C ARG A 65 -4.94 6.88 -2.25
N ILE A 66 -5.37 6.09 -1.27
CA ILE A 66 -4.91 4.70 -1.12
C ILE A 66 -5.34 3.83 -2.30
N ILE A 67 -6.60 3.91 -2.74
CA ILE A 67 -7.09 3.15 -3.91
C ILE A 67 -6.25 3.49 -5.15
N LEU A 68 -5.94 4.76 -5.38
CA LEU A 68 -5.12 5.18 -6.52
C LEU A 68 -3.69 4.62 -6.45
N ILE A 69 -3.04 4.68 -5.28
CA ILE A 69 -1.69 4.13 -5.09
C ILE A 69 -1.67 2.62 -5.32
N LEU A 70 -2.66 1.89 -4.79
CA LEU A 70 -2.76 0.43 -4.93
C LEU A 70 -3.02 -0.02 -6.38
N LYS A 71 -3.76 0.78 -7.14
CA LYS A 71 -4.10 0.47 -8.54
C LYS A 71 -2.84 0.30 -9.41
N ASP A 72 -1.78 1.05 -9.12
CA ASP A 72 -0.51 1.00 -9.85
C ASP A 72 0.22 -0.34 -9.70
N THR A 73 -0.12 -1.15 -8.70
CA THR A 73 0.50 -2.47 -8.43
C THR A 73 -0.41 -3.66 -8.73
N GLY A 74 -1.57 -3.42 -9.35
CA GLY A 74 -2.55 -4.46 -9.65
C GLY A 74 -3.42 -4.85 -8.45
N ILE A 75 -3.34 -4.09 -7.35
CA ILE A 75 -4.22 -4.27 -6.18
C ILE A 75 -5.40 -3.32 -6.34
N THR A 76 -6.60 -3.88 -6.44
CA THR A 76 -7.84 -3.11 -6.55
C THR A 76 -8.57 -3.09 -5.21
N MET A 77 -9.01 -1.91 -4.81
CA MET A 77 -9.85 -1.73 -3.63
C MET A 77 -11.04 -0.84 -3.99
N ASN A 78 -12.19 -1.16 -3.42
CA ASN A 78 -13.41 -0.39 -3.59
C ASN A 78 -13.60 0.57 -2.43
N TYR A 79 -14.38 1.63 -2.66
CA TYR A 79 -14.89 2.46 -1.59
C TYR A 79 -15.80 1.62 -0.69
N LEU A 80 -15.57 1.72 0.61
CA LEU A 80 -16.30 0.98 1.64
C LEU A 80 -16.62 1.92 2.80
N PRO A 81 -17.59 1.57 3.68
CA PRO A 81 -17.74 2.23 4.97
C PRO A 81 -16.42 2.25 5.75
N ARG A 82 -16.28 3.22 6.65
CA ARG A 82 -15.02 3.50 7.36
C ARG A 82 -14.40 2.25 8.00
N ASN A 83 -15.18 1.49 8.75
CA ASN A 83 -14.69 0.32 9.48
C ASN A 83 -14.23 -0.78 8.51
N ASP A 84 -15.05 -1.07 7.50
CA ASP A 84 -14.76 -2.12 6.51
C ASP A 84 -13.54 -1.78 5.65
N PHE A 85 -13.38 -0.50 5.30
CA PHE A 85 -12.21 -0.03 4.57
C PHE A 85 -10.94 -0.12 5.42
N PHE A 86 -11.01 0.25 6.70
CA PHE A 86 -9.86 0.16 7.60
C PHE A 86 -9.38 -1.28 7.74
N GLU A 87 -10.31 -2.21 7.86
CA GLU A 87 -10.02 -3.64 7.89
C GLU A 87 -9.46 -4.15 6.55
N ALA A 88 -10.09 -3.81 5.43
CA ALA A 88 -9.62 -4.18 4.09
C ALA A 88 -8.21 -3.64 3.81
N GLU A 89 -7.96 -2.35 4.07
CA GLU A 89 -6.64 -1.74 3.97
C GLU A 89 -5.61 -2.50 4.82
N GLY A 90 -6.02 -2.97 6.01
CA GLY A 90 -5.13 -3.76 6.86
C GLY A 90 -4.76 -5.11 6.26
N GLN A 91 -5.73 -5.78 5.66
CA GLN A 91 -5.48 -7.03 4.94
C GLN A 91 -4.51 -6.80 3.76
N VAL A 92 -4.65 -5.70 3.01
CA VAL A 92 -3.67 -5.35 1.95
C VAL A 92 -2.29 -5.11 2.52
N PHE A 93 -2.17 -4.30 3.57
CA PHE A 93 -0.87 -3.91 4.10
C PHE A 93 -0.15 -5.12 4.71
N SER A 94 -0.87 -6.02 5.38
CA SER A 94 -0.31 -7.30 5.82
C SER A 94 0.11 -8.21 4.65
N LEU A 95 -0.62 -8.19 3.53
CA LEU A 95 -0.22 -8.91 2.32
C LEU A 95 1.08 -8.33 1.75
N ILE A 96 1.16 -7.01 1.58
CA ILE A 96 2.36 -6.32 1.08
C ILE A 96 3.55 -6.58 2.00
N GLU A 97 3.36 -6.53 3.32
CA GLU A 97 4.41 -6.80 4.29
C GLU A 97 4.92 -8.25 4.18
N ARG A 98 4.03 -9.24 4.05
CA ARG A 98 4.42 -10.63 3.81
C ARG A 98 5.14 -10.82 2.49
N VAL A 99 4.70 -10.15 1.43
CA VAL A 99 5.37 -10.16 0.12
C VAL A 99 6.77 -9.56 0.23
N ASN A 100 6.91 -8.42 0.92
CA ASN A 100 8.21 -7.80 1.18
C ASN A 100 9.13 -8.75 1.96
N GLN A 101 8.61 -9.38 3.02
CA GLN A 101 9.39 -10.35 3.79
C GLN A 101 9.78 -11.59 2.99
N SER A 102 8.93 -12.04 2.05
CA SER A 102 9.16 -13.29 1.32
C SER A 102 10.02 -13.13 0.07
N PHE A 103 9.99 -11.96 -0.57
CA PHE A 103 10.63 -11.71 -1.86
C PHE A 103 11.64 -10.55 -1.83
N CYS A 104 11.50 -9.62 -0.89
CA CYS A 104 12.28 -8.39 -0.81
C CYS A 104 13.16 -8.35 0.46
N TYR A 105 14.04 -9.35 0.64
CA TYR A 105 14.94 -9.46 1.80
C TYR A 105 16.03 -8.38 1.88
N THR A 106 16.10 -7.45 0.93
CA THR A 106 17.12 -6.40 0.89
C THR A 106 16.66 -5.17 1.67
N ASP A 107 17.59 -4.49 2.36
CA ASP A 107 17.37 -3.25 3.14
C ASP A 107 16.80 -2.06 2.32
N SER A 108 16.57 -2.24 1.02
CA SER A 108 16.10 -1.22 0.10
C SER A 108 14.60 -0.98 0.14
N VAL A 109 13.79 -1.90 0.70
CA VAL A 109 12.33 -1.70 0.81
C VAL A 109 11.97 -1.24 2.22
N PRO A 110 11.36 -0.05 2.38
CA PRO A 110 11.02 0.45 3.71
C PRO A 110 9.88 -0.35 4.35
N LEU A 111 9.95 -0.54 5.67
CA LEU A 111 8.87 -1.15 6.44
C LEU A 111 7.62 -0.27 6.41
N LEU A 112 6.44 -0.89 6.38
CA LEU A 112 5.18 -0.15 6.43
C LEU A 112 4.96 0.48 7.81
N LYS A 113 4.64 1.77 7.85
CA LYS A 113 4.38 2.52 9.08
C LYS A 113 3.09 2.05 9.74
N LYS A 114 3.06 2.10 11.07
CA LYS A 114 1.84 1.84 11.84
C LYS A 114 0.79 2.92 11.57
N ARG A 115 -0.43 2.47 11.30
CA ARG A 115 -1.61 3.30 11.16
C ARG A 115 -2.20 3.58 12.54
N HIS A 116 -2.51 4.84 12.82
CA HIS A 116 -3.12 5.26 14.09
C HIS A 116 -4.60 5.69 13.94
N TYR A 117 -5.07 5.88 12.70
CA TYR A 117 -6.28 6.66 12.34
C TYR A 117 -7.46 6.59 13.31
N ILE A 118 -7.53 7.60 14.19
CA ILE A 118 -8.47 7.86 15.31
C ILE A 118 -9.93 7.85 14.86
#